data_AF-A0A3D4E816-F1
#
_entry.id   AF-A0A3D4E816-F1
#
_cell.length_a   1.000
_cell.length_b   1.000
_cell.length_c   1.000
_cell.angle_alpha   90.00
_cell.angle_beta   90.00
_cell.angle_gamma   90.00
#
_symmetry.space_group_name_H-M   'P 1'
#
loop_
_entity.id
_entity.type
_entity.pdbx_description
1 polymer ?
#
loop_
_entity_poly.entity_id
_entity_poly.type
_entity_poly.pdbx_seq_one_letter_code
_entity_poly.pdbx_strand_id
1 'polypeptide(L)'
;MDHKCLNDKGSFKAWGVGLHYEFDASANIIDVHYARLSRPIIYIDTDDVDERMILDYVYMLERVSQLYALNFSNKTSVDITEILSLERLKPIIKQISHSALLGLYLSEHKFSSFNQSFNAEHTDHKLIIKKTRTSHQASPYYMACMKTNYGISIPQQQHKNLHIAIERLSSDISTTMITNQIIRSENDHLSASLKISSELFLLSMAIDPRLTPTRLMLSHCKQKQNRRRA
;
A
#
# COMPACT_ATOMS: atom_id res chain seq x y z
N MET A 1 4.02 12.29 -12.02
CA MET A 1 3.06 13.10 -11.26
C MET A 1 3.70 14.45 -11.11
N ASP A 2 2.97 15.48 -11.47
CA ASP A 2 3.50 16.84 -11.53
C ASP A 2 3.24 17.55 -10.21
N HIS A 3 4.16 18.39 -9.78
CA HIS A 3 4.02 19.21 -8.58
C HIS A 3 4.54 20.63 -8.84
N LYS A 4 4.05 21.57 -8.04
CA LYS A 4 4.42 22.98 -8.07
C LYS A 4 4.65 23.49 -6.64
N CYS A 5 5.85 23.95 -6.34
CA CYS A 5 6.15 24.62 -5.09
C CYS A 5 5.39 25.95 -5.00
N LEU A 6 4.84 26.25 -3.83
CA LEU A 6 4.05 27.47 -3.56
C LEU A 6 4.85 28.53 -2.81
N ASN A 7 5.79 28.12 -1.95
CA ASN A 7 6.56 29.01 -1.10
C ASN A 7 7.89 28.38 -0.67
N ASP A 8 8.75 29.19 -0.05
CA ASP A 8 10.08 28.78 0.43
C ASP A 8 10.01 27.90 1.69
N LYS A 9 8.84 27.76 2.30
CA LYS A 9 8.61 26.85 3.43
C LYS A 9 8.38 25.40 2.99
N GLY A 10 8.31 25.13 1.69
CA GLY A 10 8.12 23.78 1.15
C GLY A 10 6.66 23.38 0.95
N SER A 11 5.70 24.32 1.03
CA SER A 11 4.31 24.04 0.63
C SER A 11 4.23 23.80 -0.88
N PHE A 12 3.38 22.88 -1.33
CA PHE A 12 3.27 22.54 -2.75
C PHE A 12 1.86 22.08 -3.13
N LYS A 13 1.56 22.15 -4.43
CA LYS A 13 0.42 21.46 -5.05
C LYS A 13 0.93 20.33 -5.92
N ALA A 14 0.19 19.23 -5.99
CA ALA A 14 0.52 18.12 -6.87
C ALA A 14 -0.74 17.47 -7.47
N TRP A 15 -0.61 16.97 -8.70
CA TRP A 15 -1.76 16.49 -9.49
C TRP A 15 -1.60 15.02 -9.88
N GLY A 16 -2.57 14.21 -9.42
CA GLY A 16 -2.73 12.80 -9.75
C GLY A 16 -3.76 12.56 -10.86
N VAL A 17 -4.12 11.29 -11.07
CA VAL A 17 -5.01 10.85 -12.17
C VAL A 17 -6.49 11.12 -11.88
N GLY A 18 -6.85 11.45 -10.63
CA GLY A 18 -8.20 11.92 -10.25
C GLY A 18 -8.23 12.79 -8.99
N LEU A 19 -7.10 12.88 -8.29
CA LEU A 19 -6.95 13.60 -7.04
C LEU A 19 -5.96 14.75 -7.22
N HIS A 20 -6.18 15.81 -6.45
CA HIS A 20 -5.26 16.93 -6.31
C HIS A 20 -4.86 17.03 -4.84
N TYR A 21 -3.58 17.29 -4.58
CA TYR A 21 -2.99 17.33 -3.25
C TYR A 21 -2.39 18.71 -3.02
N GLU A 22 -2.68 19.31 -1.87
CA GLU A 22 -2.11 20.58 -1.46
C GLU A 22 -1.50 20.41 -0.06
N PHE A 23 -0.19 20.57 0.04
CA PHE A 23 0.53 20.47 1.31
C PHE A 23 0.79 21.86 1.88
N ASP A 24 0.31 22.11 3.09
CA ASP A 24 0.64 23.30 3.89
C ASP A 24 1.73 22.95 4.92
N ALA A 25 2.94 23.46 4.67
CA ALA A 25 4.10 23.24 5.54
C ALA A 25 4.00 23.96 6.89
N SER A 26 3.15 24.98 7.03
CA SER A 26 2.96 25.65 8.33
C SER A 26 2.00 24.88 9.24
N ALA A 27 1.07 24.13 8.64
CA ALA A 27 0.07 23.34 9.34
C ALA A 27 0.40 21.84 9.42
N ASN A 28 1.39 21.36 8.65
CA ASN A 28 1.72 19.94 8.50
C ASN A 28 0.51 19.08 8.06
N ILE A 29 -0.22 19.60 7.07
CA ILE A 29 -1.43 18.97 6.56
C ILE A 29 -1.36 18.84 5.04
N ILE A 30 -1.83 17.70 4.52
CA ILE A 30 -2.14 17.52 3.09
C ILE A 30 -3.66 17.58 2.91
N ASP A 31 -4.13 18.58 2.18
CA ASP A 31 -5.51 18.63 1.68
C ASP A 31 -5.64 17.80 0.41
N VAL A 32 -6.58 16.85 0.42
CA VAL A 32 -6.90 16.01 -0.73
C VAL A 32 -8.20 16.49 -1.35
N HIS A 33 -8.15 16.83 -2.64
CA HIS A 33 -9.27 17.35 -3.41
C HIS A 33 -9.65 16.40 -4.54
N TYR A 34 -10.94 16.39 -4.87
CA TYR A 34 -11.45 15.84 -6.13
C TYR A 34 -10.98 16.74 -7.27
N ALA A 35 -10.12 16.25 -8.17
CA ALA A 35 -9.45 17.09 -9.16
C ALA A 35 -10.44 17.80 -10.11
N ARG A 36 -11.41 17.08 -10.68
CA ARG A 36 -12.35 17.64 -11.68
C ARG A 36 -13.30 18.70 -11.10
N LEU A 37 -13.65 18.58 -9.83
CA LEU A 37 -14.63 19.45 -9.17
C LEU A 37 -13.97 20.49 -8.24
N SER A 38 -12.65 20.40 -8.03
CA SER A 38 -11.90 21.19 -7.05
C SER A 38 -12.54 21.17 -5.65
N ARG A 39 -13.20 20.06 -5.29
CA ARG A 39 -13.89 19.92 -3.99
C ARG A 39 -12.98 19.22 -2.98
N PRO A 40 -12.84 19.75 -1.75
CA PRO A 40 -12.10 19.06 -0.70
C PRO A 40 -12.79 17.74 -0.35
N ILE A 41 -11.97 16.71 -0.10
CA ILE A 41 -12.42 15.38 0.32
C ILE A 41 -12.07 15.16 1.79
N ILE A 42 -10.80 15.34 2.13
CA ILE A 42 -10.24 15.09 3.46
C ILE A 42 -8.92 15.85 3.61
N TYR A 43 -8.57 16.18 4.85
CA TYR A 43 -7.23 16.62 5.24
C TYR A 43 -6.51 15.46 5.94
N ILE A 44 -5.21 15.33 5.70
CA ILE A 44 -4.36 14.29 6.28
C ILE A 44 -3.27 14.99 7.08
N ASP A 45 -3.24 14.74 8.39
CA ASP A 45 -2.14 15.17 9.25
C ASP A 45 -0.86 14.42 8.88
N THR A 46 0.27 15.13 8.80
CA THR A 46 1.56 14.54 8.40
C THR A 46 2.57 14.50 9.54
N ASP A 47 2.13 14.55 10.80
CA ASP A 47 3.00 14.54 11.99
C ASP A 47 3.94 13.32 12.04
N ASP A 48 3.49 12.18 11.50
CA ASP A 48 4.27 10.94 11.44
C ASP A 48 5.24 10.88 10.23
N VAL A 49 5.24 11.91 9.37
CA VAL A 49 6.04 11.96 8.15
C VAL A 49 7.12 13.03 8.29
N ASP A 50 8.36 12.64 8.03
CA ASP A 50 9.47 13.59 7.94
C ASP A 50 9.18 14.63 6.83
N GLU A 51 9.32 15.92 7.13
CA GLU A 51 9.08 17.03 6.20
C GLU A 51 9.77 16.80 4.83
N ARG A 52 10.98 16.20 4.86
CA ARG A 52 11.76 15.92 3.64
C ARG A 52 11.15 14.83 2.76
N MET A 53 10.25 14.02 3.30
CA MET A 53 9.61 12.88 2.66
C MET A 53 8.16 13.14 2.27
N ILE A 54 7.61 14.34 2.52
CA ILE A 54 6.20 14.64 2.26
C ILE A 54 5.85 14.49 0.79
N LEU A 55 6.75 14.90 -0.12
CA LEU A 55 6.51 14.72 -1.55
C LEU A 55 6.51 13.23 -1.94
N ASP A 56 7.41 12.42 -1.37
CA ASP A 56 7.43 10.97 -1.57
C ASP A 56 6.19 10.29 -0.98
N TYR A 57 5.70 10.79 0.15
CA TYR A 57 4.43 10.36 0.73
C TYR A 57 3.26 10.65 -0.22
N VAL A 58 3.22 11.83 -0.82
CA VAL A 58 2.22 12.20 -1.84
C VAL A 58 2.33 11.33 -3.10
N TYR A 59 3.54 11.01 -3.56
CA TYR A 59 3.71 10.05 -4.66
C TYR A 59 3.19 8.65 -4.28
N MET A 60 3.41 8.22 -3.03
CA MET A 60 2.91 6.94 -2.54
C MET A 60 1.38 6.94 -2.38
N LEU A 61 0.79 8.06 -1.91
CA LEU A 61 -0.66 8.28 -1.84
C LEU A 61 -1.30 8.07 -3.21
N GLU A 62 -0.78 8.76 -4.23
CA GLU A 62 -1.28 8.65 -5.59
C GLU A 62 -1.13 7.22 -6.13
N ARG A 63 0.03 6.60 -5.89
CA ARG A 63 0.29 5.24 -6.34
C ARG A 63 -0.67 4.24 -5.70
N VAL A 64 -0.87 4.30 -4.38
CA VAL A 64 -1.79 3.42 -3.65
C VAL A 64 -3.24 3.68 -4.10
N SER A 65 -3.63 4.94 -4.29
CA SER A 65 -4.95 5.30 -4.84
C SER A 65 -5.23 4.64 -6.19
N GLN A 66 -4.27 4.68 -7.12
CA GLN A 66 -4.39 4.01 -8.42
C GLN A 66 -4.47 2.48 -8.30
N LEU A 67 -3.78 1.87 -7.32
CA LEU A 67 -3.87 0.43 -7.06
C LEU A 67 -5.24 0.04 -6.48
N TYR A 68 -5.80 0.86 -5.59
CA TYR A 68 -7.18 0.71 -5.12
C TYR A 68 -8.18 0.82 -6.27
N ALA A 69 -7.99 1.81 -7.16
CA ALA A 69 -8.84 1.98 -8.33
C ALA A 69 -8.81 0.73 -9.21
N LEU A 70 -7.62 0.21 -9.52
CA LEU A 70 -7.48 -1.02 -10.27
C LEU A 70 -8.14 -2.23 -9.58
N ASN A 71 -8.06 -2.33 -8.26
CA ASN A 71 -8.68 -3.41 -7.52
C ASN A 71 -10.22 -3.31 -7.56
N PHE A 72 -10.79 -2.13 -7.31
CA PHE A 72 -12.25 -1.96 -7.32
C PHE A 72 -12.89 -2.05 -8.71
N SER A 73 -12.17 -1.62 -9.74
CA SER A 73 -12.72 -1.57 -11.10
C SER A 73 -12.51 -2.85 -11.90
N ASN A 74 -11.97 -3.92 -11.28
CA ASN A 74 -11.51 -5.12 -11.98
C ASN A 74 -10.51 -4.80 -13.10
N LYS A 75 -9.51 -3.97 -12.76
CA LYS A 75 -8.35 -3.58 -13.60
C LYS A 75 -8.73 -2.79 -14.85
N THR A 76 -9.78 -1.98 -14.77
CA THR A 76 -10.31 -1.17 -15.90
C THR A 76 -10.01 0.32 -15.82
N SER A 77 -9.77 0.88 -14.62
CA SER A 77 -9.43 2.28 -14.42
C SER A 77 -8.38 2.41 -13.32
N VAL A 78 -7.58 3.46 -13.42
CA VAL A 78 -6.61 3.92 -12.42
C VAL A 78 -7.08 5.18 -11.70
N ASP A 79 -8.20 5.79 -12.13
CA ASP A 79 -8.81 6.94 -11.49
C ASP A 79 -9.83 6.45 -10.44
N ILE A 80 -9.50 6.58 -9.16
CA ILE A 80 -10.40 6.16 -8.06
C ILE A 80 -11.72 6.93 -8.07
N THR A 81 -11.72 8.16 -8.60
CA THR A 81 -12.89 9.05 -8.64
C THR A 81 -13.87 8.66 -9.75
N GLU A 82 -13.45 7.88 -10.75
CA GLU A 82 -14.35 7.28 -11.74
C GLU A 82 -15.12 6.10 -11.17
N ILE A 83 -14.66 5.52 -10.06
CA ILE A 83 -15.19 4.27 -9.49
C ILE A 83 -16.07 4.55 -8.27
N LEU A 84 -15.70 5.56 -7.47
CA LEU A 84 -16.35 5.86 -6.20
C LEU A 84 -16.97 7.25 -6.20
N SER A 85 -18.17 7.35 -5.61
CA SER A 85 -18.80 8.64 -5.33
C SER A 85 -18.05 9.40 -4.22
N LEU A 86 -18.20 10.73 -4.21
CA LEU A 86 -17.54 11.62 -3.25
C LEU A 86 -17.73 11.19 -1.78
N GLU A 87 -18.94 10.75 -1.42
CA GLU A 87 -19.28 10.27 -0.08
C GLU A 87 -18.47 9.04 0.34
N ARG A 88 -18.15 8.15 -0.60
CA ARG A 88 -17.37 6.94 -0.37
C ARG A 88 -15.86 7.19 -0.44
N LEU A 89 -15.43 8.28 -1.09
CA LEU A 89 -14.01 8.61 -1.22
C LEU A 89 -13.39 8.91 0.15
N LYS A 90 -14.02 9.68 1.03
CA LYS A 90 -13.43 10.07 2.33
C LYS A 90 -12.89 8.89 3.15
N PRO A 91 -13.69 7.85 3.50
CA PRO A 91 -13.17 6.72 4.27
C PRO A 91 -12.11 5.92 3.50
N ILE A 92 -12.22 5.83 2.17
CA ILE A 92 -11.25 5.12 1.32
C ILE A 92 -9.92 5.87 1.23
N ILE A 93 -9.94 7.21 1.11
CA ILE A 93 -8.73 8.03 1.12
C ILE A 93 -8.02 7.94 2.48
N LYS A 94 -8.77 7.85 3.60
CA LYS A 94 -8.17 7.60 4.92
C LYS A 94 -7.46 6.26 4.99
N GLN A 95 -7.99 5.22 4.35
CA GLN A 95 -7.32 3.93 4.28
C GLN A 95 -6.10 3.99 3.34
N ILE A 96 -6.22 4.65 2.19
CA ILE A 96 -5.12 4.89 1.26
C ILE A 96 -3.99 5.66 1.94
N SER A 97 -4.28 6.64 2.79
CA SER A 97 -3.27 7.42 3.51
C SER A 97 -2.48 6.57 4.48
N HIS A 98 -3.16 5.67 5.19
CA HIS A 98 -2.50 4.69 6.06
C HIS A 98 -1.60 3.73 5.26
N SER A 99 -2.14 3.08 4.22
CA SER A 99 -1.35 2.14 3.40
C SER A 99 -0.20 2.85 2.67
N ALA A 100 -0.36 4.11 2.27
CA ALA A 100 0.72 4.91 1.69
C ALA A 100 1.84 5.18 2.70
N LEU A 101 1.50 5.44 3.97
CA LEU A 101 2.49 5.68 5.02
C LEU A 101 3.31 4.40 5.29
N LEU A 102 2.62 3.27 5.40
CA LEU A 102 3.26 1.96 5.51
C LEU A 102 4.15 1.65 4.29
N GLY A 103 3.66 1.94 3.08
CA GLY A 103 4.42 1.78 1.83
C GLY A 103 5.69 2.62 1.81
N LEU A 104 5.61 3.87 2.29
CA LEU A 104 6.74 4.78 2.42
C LEU A 104 7.77 4.28 3.45
N TYR A 105 7.31 3.77 4.61
CA TYR A 105 8.23 3.16 5.56
C TYR A 105 8.98 1.96 4.98
N LEU A 106 8.31 1.15 4.16
CA LEU A 106 8.94 0.02 3.50
C LEU A 106 9.92 0.45 2.41
N SER A 107 9.60 1.48 1.60
CA SER A 107 10.50 1.99 0.56
C SER A 107 11.79 2.55 1.15
N GLU A 108 11.69 3.27 2.26
CA GLU A 108 12.82 3.90 2.97
C GLU A 108 13.51 2.98 3.99
N HIS A 109 13.20 1.68 3.98
CA HIS A 109 13.75 0.70 4.93
C HIS A 109 13.56 1.08 6.42
N LYS A 110 12.54 1.89 6.75
CA LYS A 110 12.12 2.24 8.12
C LYS A 110 11.32 1.10 8.76
N PHE A 111 11.92 -0.10 8.82
CA PHE A 111 11.25 -1.33 9.26
C PHE A 111 10.70 -1.27 10.69
N SER A 112 11.37 -0.56 11.60
CA SER A 112 10.88 -0.40 12.98
C SER A 112 9.54 0.35 13.00
N SER A 113 9.47 1.49 12.32
CA SER A 113 8.25 2.31 12.20
C SER A 113 7.14 1.55 11.50
N PHE A 114 7.46 0.82 10.42
CA PHE A 114 6.51 -0.07 9.74
C PHE A 114 5.97 -1.14 10.68
N ASN A 115 6.83 -1.94 11.32
CA ASN A 115 6.40 -3.03 12.19
C ASN A 115 5.58 -2.50 13.38
N GLN A 116 5.97 -1.36 13.96
CA GLN A 116 5.24 -0.76 15.07
C GLN A 116 3.84 -0.29 14.64
N SER A 117 3.76 0.49 13.55
CA SER A 117 2.48 1.01 13.04
C SER A 117 1.54 -0.12 12.60
N PHE A 118 2.06 -1.10 11.85
CA PHE A 118 1.28 -2.24 11.39
C PHE A 118 0.72 -3.09 12.56
N ASN A 119 1.57 -3.44 13.53
CA ASN A 119 1.15 -4.28 14.65
C ASN A 119 0.23 -3.55 15.64
N ALA A 120 0.23 -2.21 15.65
CA ALA A 120 -0.72 -1.43 16.44
C ALA A 120 -2.16 -1.52 15.89
N GLU A 121 -2.33 -1.61 14.56
CA GLU A 121 -3.65 -1.83 13.95
C GLU A 121 -4.10 -3.30 14.04
N HIS A 122 -3.15 -4.23 13.95
CA HIS A 122 -3.43 -5.66 13.89
C HIS A 122 -2.98 -6.38 15.18
N THR A 123 -3.59 -6.08 16.33
CA THR A 123 -3.13 -6.55 17.66
C THR A 123 -3.02 -8.07 17.83
N ASP A 124 -3.79 -8.83 17.04
CA ASP A 124 -3.79 -10.29 17.04
C ASP A 124 -2.67 -10.92 16.21
N HIS A 125 -1.95 -10.08 15.46
CA HIS A 125 -0.93 -10.48 14.50
C HIS A 125 0.35 -9.72 14.77
N LYS A 126 1.46 -10.46 14.76
CA LYS A 126 2.79 -9.90 14.84
C LYS A 126 3.50 -10.12 13.51
N LEU A 127 3.55 -9.05 12.73
CA LEU A 127 4.34 -8.96 11.51
C LEU A 127 5.76 -8.47 11.85
N ILE A 128 6.76 -9.14 11.27
CA ILE A 128 8.15 -8.74 11.35
C ILE A 128 8.72 -8.75 9.94
N ILE A 129 9.10 -7.56 9.47
CA ILE A 129 9.90 -7.38 8.26
C ILE A 129 11.24 -6.78 8.65
N LYS A 130 12.33 -7.34 8.12
CA LYS A 130 13.69 -6.83 8.34
C LYS A 130 14.61 -7.10 7.16
N LYS A 131 15.65 -6.27 7.05
CA LYS A 131 16.80 -6.49 6.16
C LYS A 131 17.91 -7.18 6.93
N THR A 132 18.41 -8.28 6.40
CA THR A 132 19.44 -9.10 7.02
C THR A 132 20.68 -9.15 6.13
N ARG A 133 21.85 -9.16 6.77
CA ARG A 133 23.14 -9.46 6.15
C ARG A 133 23.74 -10.62 6.94
N THR A 134 24.07 -11.72 6.27
CA THR A 134 24.83 -12.81 6.88
C THR A 134 26.29 -12.68 6.47
N SER A 135 27.20 -13.06 7.36
CA SER A 135 28.65 -13.06 7.11
C SER A 135 29.05 -13.83 5.85
N HIS A 136 28.26 -14.84 5.47
CA HIS A 136 28.52 -15.73 4.35
C HIS A 136 27.83 -15.32 3.03
N GLN A 137 26.97 -14.29 3.02
CA GLN A 137 26.32 -13.82 1.78
C GLN A 137 26.79 -12.41 1.44
N ALA A 138 27.31 -12.25 0.22
CA ALA A 138 27.79 -10.97 -0.30
C ALA A 138 26.69 -9.91 -0.46
N SER A 139 25.41 -10.30 -0.48
CA SER A 139 24.28 -9.39 -0.74
C SER A 139 23.24 -9.44 0.37
N PRO A 140 22.68 -8.29 0.80
CA PRO A 140 21.60 -8.27 1.76
C PRO A 140 20.35 -8.96 1.20
N TYR A 141 19.56 -9.55 2.09
CA TYR A 141 18.24 -10.10 1.77
C TYR A 141 17.21 -9.59 2.77
N TYR A 142 15.93 -9.71 2.42
CA TYR A 142 14.80 -9.33 3.26
C TYR A 142 14.16 -10.58 3.84
N MET A 143 13.81 -10.51 5.12
CA MET A 143 13.06 -11.52 5.86
C MET A 143 11.70 -10.95 6.22
N ALA A 144 10.64 -11.70 5.94
CA ALA A 144 9.28 -11.35 6.33
C ALA A 144 8.61 -12.56 7.00
N CYS A 145 8.03 -12.38 8.18
CA CYS A 145 7.26 -13.42 8.86
C CYS A 145 6.08 -12.85 9.62
N MET A 146 5.05 -13.67 9.80
CA MET A 146 3.87 -13.34 10.58
C MET A 146 3.62 -14.43 11.62
N LYS A 147 3.38 -14.02 12.85
CA LYS A 147 2.92 -14.89 13.93
C LYS A 147 1.59 -14.38 14.43
N THR A 148 0.61 -15.26 14.58
CA THR A 148 -0.66 -14.93 15.24
C THR A 148 -0.56 -15.21 16.73
N ASN A 149 -1.34 -14.49 17.54
CA ASN A 149 -1.41 -14.71 18.99
C ASN A 149 -1.97 -16.11 19.34
N TYR A 150 -2.71 -16.73 18.42
CA TYR A 150 -3.31 -18.06 18.56
C TYR A 150 -2.37 -19.22 18.17
N GLY A 151 -1.07 -18.93 17.98
CA GLY A 151 -0.04 -19.96 17.79
C GLY A 151 0.23 -20.37 16.34
N ILE A 152 -0.52 -19.85 15.35
CA ILE A 152 -0.20 -20.05 13.93
C ILE A 152 1.00 -19.17 13.58
N SER A 153 2.08 -19.80 13.12
CA SER A 153 3.25 -19.12 12.57
C SER A 153 3.30 -19.37 11.07
N ILE A 154 3.28 -18.29 10.28
CA ILE A 154 3.50 -18.39 8.84
C ILE A 154 5.00 -18.55 8.58
N PRO A 155 5.41 -19.49 7.71
CA PRO A 155 6.82 -19.70 7.40
C PRO A 155 7.51 -18.42 6.96
N GLN A 156 8.75 -18.26 7.44
CA GLN A 156 9.52 -17.07 7.18
C GLN A 156 9.96 -17.01 5.72
N GLN A 157 9.58 -15.93 5.04
CA GLN A 157 9.95 -15.68 3.66
C GLN A 157 11.29 -14.96 3.57
N GLN A 158 12.12 -15.37 2.60
CA GLN A 158 13.43 -14.78 2.34
C GLN A 158 13.57 -14.45 0.87
N HIS A 159 13.95 -13.22 0.55
CA HIS A 159 14.21 -12.82 -0.83
C HIS A 159 15.18 -11.64 -0.94
N LYS A 160 15.92 -11.55 -2.06
CA LYS A 160 16.82 -10.41 -2.34
C LYS A 160 16.09 -9.08 -2.52
N ASN A 161 14.84 -9.14 -2.95
CA ASN A 161 13.96 -7.99 -3.19
C ASN A 161 12.83 -7.97 -2.16
N LEU A 162 12.61 -6.81 -1.55
CA LEU A 162 11.64 -6.61 -0.47
C LEU A 162 10.21 -6.93 -0.91
N HIS A 163 9.77 -6.38 -2.04
CA HIS A 163 8.40 -6.60 -2.54
C HIS A 163 8.08 -8.08 -2.73
N ILE A 164 9.02 -8.88 -3.25
CA ILE A 164 8.83 -10.32 -3.45
C ILE A 164 8.74 -11.06 -2.11
N ALA A 165 9.51 -10.64 -1.09
CA ALA A 165 9.39 -11.23 0.24
C ALA A 165 7.99 -10.97 0.85
N ILE A 166 7.45 -9.77 0.66
CA ILE A 166 6.12 -9.38 1.13
C ILE A 166 5.01 -10.09 0.33
N GLU A 167 5.14 -10.16 -0.99
CA GLU A 167 4.19 -10.87 -1.88
C GLU A 167 4.11 -12.36 -1.55
N ARG A 168 5.25 -13.01 -1.30
CA ARG A 168 5.26 -14.41 -0.86
C ARG A 168 4.60 -14.57 0.50
N LEU A 169 4.84 -13.64 1.42
CA LEU A 169 4.22 -13.69 2.74
C LEU A 169 2.70 -13.54 2.65
N SER A 170 2.18 -12.62 1.82
CA SER A 170 0.73 -12.47 1.64
C SER A 170 0.10 -13.73 1.02
N SER A 171 0.76 -14.34 0.04
CA SER A 171 0.32 -15.62 -0.54
C SER A 171 0.27 -16.74 0.49
N ASP A 172 1.30 -16.86 1.33
CA ASP A 172 1.39 -17.89 2.37
C ASP A 172 0.37 -17.68 3.50
N ILE A 173 0.08 -16.42 3.86
CA ILE A 173 -1.01 -16.08 4.79
C ILE A 173 -2.33 -16.58 4.22
N SER A 174 -2.66 -16.22 2.97
CA SER A 174 -3.91 -16.63 2.32
C SER A 174 -4.05 -18.15 2.29
N THR A 175 -3.00 -18.84 1.85
CA THR A 175 -2.98 -20.30 1.72
C THR A 175 -3.15 -20.97 3.08
N THR A 176 -2.36 -20.56 4.08
CA THR A 176 -2.42 -21.14 5.43
C THR A 176 -3.79 -20.95 6.07
N MET A 177 -4.42 -19.78 5.86
CA MET A 177 -5.75 -19.50 6.41
C MET A 177 -6.85 -20.31 5.73
N ILE A 178 -6.81 -20.47 4.41
CA ILE A 178 -7.74 -21.35 3.68
C ILE A 178 -7.58 -22.79 4.17
N THR A 179 -6.34 -23.27 4.30
CA THR A 179 -6.06 -24.62 4.80
C THR A 179 -6.60 -24.80 6.23
N ASN A 180 -6.37 -23.84 7.12
CA ASN A 180 -6.87 -23.91 8.49
C ASN A 180 -8.41 -23.83 8.56
N GLN A 181 -9.06 -23.06 7.69
CA GLN A 181 -10.52 -23.02 7.63
C GLN A 181 -11.09 -24.39 7.24
N ILE A 182 -10.51 -25.04 6.22
CA ILE A 182 -10.92 -26.37 5.78
C ILE A 182 -10.75 -27.41 6.90
N ILE A 183 -9.68 -27.29 7.70
CA ILE A 183 -9.33 -28.28 8.73
C ILE A 183 -10.07 -28.04 10.05
N ARG A 184 -10.26 -26.78 10.47
CA ARG A 184 -10.66 -26.43 11.86
C ARG A 184 -11.97 -25.66 12.00
N SER A 185 -12.61 -25.22 10.90
CA SER A 185 -13.88 -24.47 10.93
C SER A 185 -13.89 -23.23 11.85
N GLU A 186 -12.75 -22.57 12.04
CA GLU A 186 -12.64 -21.32 12.79
C GLU A 186 -12.90 -20.13 11.85
N ASN A 187 -14.04 -19.44 12.01
CA ASN A 187 -14.46 -18.39 11.08
C ASN A 187 -13.98 -16.98 11.45
N ASP A 188 -13.81 -16.67 12.73
CA ASP A 188 -13.64 -15.27 13.17
C ASP A 188 -12.26 -14.69 12.80
N HIS A 189 -11.22 -15.53 12.71
CA HIS A 189 -9.83 -15.10 12.45
C HIS A 189 -9.47 -15.05 10.96
N LEU A 190 -10.30 -15.63 10.10
CA LEU A 190 -10.07 -15.68 8.65
C LEU A 190 -10.17 -14.28 8.04
N SER A 191 -11.19 -13.52 8.40
CA SER A 191 -11.46 -12.20 7.85
C SER A 191 -10.29 -11.23 8.11
N ALA A 192 -9.78 -11.19 9.34
CA ALA A 192 -8.64 -10.35 9.73
C ALA A 192 -7.37 -10.76 8.96
N SER A 193 -7.09 -12.06 8.86
CA SER A 193 -5.89 -12.54 8.18
C SER A 193 -5.95 -12.35 6.66
N LEU A 194 -7.14 -12.45 6.06
CA LEU A 194 -7.34 -12.10 4.64
C LEU A 194 -7.23 -10.59 4.39
N LYS A 195 -7.66 -9.75 5.34
CA LYS A 195 -7.43 -8.29 5.29
C LYS A 195 -5.94 -7.98 5.28
N ILE A 196 -5.18 -8.57 6.21
CA ILE A 196 -3.72 -8.44 6.30
C ILE A 196 -3.05 -8.92 5.01
N SER A 197 -3.44 -10.08 4.50
CA SER A 197 -2.90 -10.59 3.23
C SER A 197 -3.13 -9.62 2.07
N SER A 198 -4.35 -9.10 1.94
CA SER A 198 -4.72 -8.15 0.90
C SER A 198 -3.94 -6.84 1.01
N GLU A 199 -3.75 -6.34 2.23
CA GLU A 199 -2.95 -5.15 2.50
C GLU A 199 -1.46 -5.37 2.20
N LEU A 200 -0.88 -6.49 2.62
CA LEU A 200 0.51 -6.83 2.29
C LEU A 200 0.73 -7.00 0.78
N PHE A 201 -0.22 -7.59 0.07
CA PHE A 201 -0.17 -7.68 -1.38
C PHE A 201 -0.25 -6.30 -2.05
N LEU A 202 -1.10 -5.41 -1.55
CA LEU A 202 -1.16 -4.03 -2.02
C LEU A 202 0.19 -3.31 -1.79
N LEU A 203 0.77 -3.46 -0.59
CA LEU A 203 2.05 -2.86 -0.23
C LEU A 203 3.20 -3.40 -1.08
N SER A 204 3.22 -4.71 -1.37
CA SER A 204 4.24 -5.30 -2.24
C SER A 204 4.19 -4.69 -3.65
N MET A 205 2.99 -4.47 -4.18
CA MET A 205 2.81 -3.80 -5.46
C MET A 205 3.15 -2.31 -5.41
N ALA A 206 2.84 -1.63 -4.30
CA ALA A 206 3.13 -0.22 -4.10
C ALA A 206 4.64 0.06 -4.05
N ILE A 207 5.45 -0.87 -3.54
CA ILE A 207 6.91 -0.69 -3.44
C ILE A 207 7.71 -1.35 -4.59
N ASP A 208 7.11 -2.13 -5.49
CA ASP A 208 7.83 -2.72 -6.64
C ASP A 208 8.18 -1.62 -7.68
N PRO A 209 9.44 -1.25 -7.88
CA PRO A 209 9.81 -0.16 -8.80
C PRO A 209 9.45 -0.43 -10.27
N ARG A 210 9.18 -1.70 -10.64
CA ARG A 210 8.85 -2.09 -12.02
C ARG A 210 7.37 -1.93 -12.33
N LEU A 211 6.52 -1.94 -11.30
CA LEU A 211 5.08 -1.84 -11.44
C LEU A 211 4.67 -0.38 -11.45
N THR A 212 4.14 0.08 -12.58
CA THR A 212 3.35 1.31 -12.61
C THR A 212 1.89 0.94 -12.83
N PRO A 213 0.93 1.56 -12.12
CA PRO A 213 -0.48 1.19 -12.25
C PRO A 213 -1.01 1.25 -13.69
N THR A 214 -0.55 2.23 -14.47
CA THR A 214 -0.86 2.32 -15.91
C THR A 214 -0.39 1.10 -16.71
N ARG A 215 0.80 0.55 -16.41
CA ARG A 215 1.31 -0.67 -17.07
C ARG A 215 0.48 -1.91 -16.70
N LEU A 216 -0.01 -1.99 -15.47
CA LEU A 216 -0.88 -3.09 -15.02
C LEU A 216 -2.22 -3.09 -15.75
N MET A 217 -2.82 -1.93 -15.98
CA MET A 217 -4.04 -1.80 -16.77
C MET A 217 -3.83 -2.29 -18.21
N LEU A 218 -2.74 -1.86 -18.86
CA LEU A 218 -2.43 -2.20 -20.25
C LEU A 218 -2.12 -3.68 -20.46
N SER A 219 -1.43 -4.35 -19.52
CA SER A 219 -1.15 -5.78 -19.63
C SER A 219 -2.43 -6.62 -19.59
N HIS A 220 -3.42 -6.20 -18.80
CA HIS A 220 -4.69 -6.88 -18.70
C HIS A 220 -5.57 -6.67 -19.94
N CYS A 221 -5.57 -5.47 -20.52
CA CYS A 221 -6.23 -5.21 -21.81
C CYS A 221 -5.70 -6.11 -22.94
N LYS A 222 -4.37 -6.31 -23.01
CA LYS A 222 -3.74 -7.20 -24.01
C LYS A 222 -4.16 -8.67 -23.84
N GLN A 223 -4.26 -9.16 -22.60
CA GLN A 223 -4.73 -10.53 -22.33
C GLN A 223 -6.20 -10.73 -22.78
N LYS A 224 -7.07 -9.75 -22.57
CA LYS A 224 -8.47 -9.81 -23.03
C LYS A 224 -8.58 -9.82 -24.56
N GLN A 225 -7.71 -9.10 -25.26
CA GLN A 225 -7.69 -9.10 -26.74
C GLN A 225 -7.23 -10.44 -27.32
N ASN A 226 -6.22 -11.08 -26.71
CA ASN A 226 -5.74 -12.38 -27.18
C ASN A 226 -6.77 -13.50 -26.97
N ARG A 227 -7.55 -13.46 -25.87
CA ARG A 227 -8.65 -14.42 -25.64
C ARG A 227 -9.85 -14.27 -26.57
N ARG A 228 -10.01 -13.13 -27.25
CA ARG A 228 -11.07 -12.91 -28.24
C ARG A 228 -10.66 -13.32 -29.66
N ARG A 229 -9.38 -13.66 -29.86
CA ARG A 229 -8.81 -14.05 -31.16
C ARG A 229 -8.49 -15.55 -31.27
N ALA A 230 -8.65 -16.29 -30.17
CA ALA A 230 -8.54 -17.74 -30.09
C ALA A 230 -9.95 -18.34 -29.96
#